data_AF-A0A2M9PH63-F1
#
_entry.id   AF-A0A2M9PH63-F1
#
_cell.length_a   1.000
_cell.length_b   1.000
_cell.length_c   1.000
_cell.angle_alpha   90.00
_cell.angle_beta   90.00
_cell.angle_gamma   90.00
#
_symmetry.space_group_name_H-M   'P 1'
#
loop_
_entity.id
_entity.type
_entity.pdbx_description
1 polymer ?
#
loop_
_entity_poly.entity_id
_entity_poly.type
_entity_poly.pdbx_seq_one_letter_code
_entity_poly.pdbx_strand_id
1 'polypeptide(L)' 'MTATFAFEVGQTYWTRSAVSYDTIISIEVAGRTAQTLVTKCGKTLRIAVCPYTGSEKVKPRGTYSMCPVIFANQPTPVTA' A
#
# COMPACT_ATOMS: atom_id res chain seq x y z
N MET A 1 -5.07 21.98 2.09
CA MET A 1 -4.14 21.34 3.05
C MET A 1 -3.98 19.89 2.63
N THR A 2 -2.96 19.59 1.82
CA THR A 2 -2.78 18.24 1.25
C THR A 2 -2.02 17.39 2.26
N ALA A 3 -2.73 16.55 3.01
CA ALA A 3 -2.09 15.59 3.91
C ALA A 3 -1.26 14.61 3.07
N THR A 4 0.06 14.65 3.23
CA THR A 4 0.97 13.67 2.63
C THR A 4 0.83 12.37 3.40
N PHE A 5 -0.10 11.51 2.98
CA PHE A 5 -0.26 10.19 3.56
C PHE A 5 0.94 9.32 3.19
N ALA A 6 1.74 8.98 4.20
CA ALA A 6 2.90 8.10 4.09
C ALA A 6 2.63 6.77 4.78
N PHE A 7 3.30 5.71 4.34
CA PHE A 7 3.20 4.41 5.01
C PHE A 7 3.86 4.46 6.38
N GLU A 8 3.22 3.86 7.38
CA GLU A 8 3.73 3.74 8.75
C GLU A 8 4.17 2.30 9.03
N VAL A 9 5.28 2.14 9.74
CA VAL A 9 5.81 0.83 10.14
C VAL A 9 4.91 0.25 11.24
N GLY A 10 4.58 -1.04 11.12
CA GLY A 10 3.66 -1.72 12.03
C GLY A 10 2.19 -1.61 11.62
N GLN A 11 1.86 -0.77 10.63
CA GLN A 11 0.50 -0.68 10.12
C GLN A 11 0.24 -1.68 9.00
N THR A 12 -1.00 -2.17 8.97
CA THR A 12 -1.49 -3.00 7.86
C THR A 12 -2.33 -2.14 6.94
N TYR A 13 -2.03 -2.21 5.65
CA TYR A 13 -2.78 -1.57 4.59
C TYR A 13 -3.36 -2.64 3.69
N TRP A 14 -4.52 -2.38 3.11
CA TRP A 14 -5.22 -3.35 2.30
C TRP A 14 -5.81 -2.67 1.07
N THR A 15 -5.98 -3.47 0.02
CA THR A 15 -6.69 -3.07 -1.18
C THR A 15 -7.46 -4.26 -1.70
N ARG A 16 -8.55 -4.02 -2.43
CA ARG A 16 -9.29 -5.09 -3.12
C ARG A 16 -8.80 -5.21 -4.55
N SER A 17 -8.74 -6.43 -5.05
CA SER A 17 -8.52 -6.66 -6.47
C SER A 17 -9.73 -6.19 -7.27
N ALA A 18 -9.50 -5.46 -8.36
CA ALA A 18 -10.57 -5.03 -9.27
C ALA A 18 -11.15 -6.19 -10.10
N VAL A 19 -10.40 -7.30 -10.22
CA VAL A 19 -10.74 -8.46 -11.08
C VAL A 19 -11.50 -9.55 -10.32
N SER A 20 -11.36 -9.60 -8.99
CA SER A 20 -12.04 -10.59 -8.16
C SER A 20 -12.39 -9.91 -6.83
N TYR A 21 -13.68 -9.66 -6.65
CA TYR A 21 -14.20 -8.88 -5.52
C TYR A 21 -13.85 -9.50 -4.16
N ASP A 22 -13.73 -10.83 -4.09
CA ASP A 22 -13.33 -11.56 -2.88
C ASP A 22 -11.82 -11.54 -2.57
N THR A 23 -10.98 -11.10 -3.50
CA THR A 23 -9.52 -11.11 -3.28
C THR A 23 -9.08 -9.82 -2.60
N ILE A 24 -8.98 -9.89 -1.27
CA ILE A 24 -8.36 -8.85 -0.44
C ILE A 24 -6.85 -9.03 -0.46
N ILE A 25 -6.13 -7.95 -0.77
CA ILE A 25 -4.67 -7.91 -0.80
C ILE A 25 -4.23 -6.99 0.32
N SER A 26 -3.78 -7.60 1.41
CA SER A 26 -3.23 -6.91 2.56
C SER A 26 -1.70 -6.94 2.53
N ILE A 27 -1.11 -5.88 3.05
CA ILE A 27 0.32 -5.72 3.23
C ILE A 27 0.56 -5.17 4.63
N GLU A 28 1.29 -5.92 5.43
CA GLU A 28 1.81 -5.46 6.72
C GLU A 28 3.22 -4.86 6.51
N VAL A 29 3.39 -3.60 6.95
CA VAL A 29 4.64 -2.85 6.78
C VAL A 29 5.60 -3.21 7.92
N ALA A 30 6.65 -3.98 7.62
CA ALA A 30 7.68 -4.34 8.60
C ALA A 30 8.80 -3.29 8.68
N GLY A 31 9.03 -2.56 7.59
CA GLY A 31 10.00 -1.47 7.55
C GLY A 31 9.72 -0.56 6.36
N ARG A 32 10.01 0.73 6.52
CA ARG A 32 9.95 1.69 5.41
C ARG A 32 11.28 2.40 5.25
N THR A 33 11.59 2.73 4.01
CA THR A 33 12.67 3.61 3.59
C THR A 33 12.07 4.68 2.68
N ALA A 34 12.79 5.78 2.41
CA ALA A 34 12.29 6.88 1.58
C ALA A 34 11.84 6.49 0.16
N GLN A 35 12.26 5.32 -0.36
CA GLN A 35 11.90 4.85 -1.70
C GLN A 35 11.34 3.42 -1.73
N THR A 36 11.44 2.68 -0.64
CA THR A 36 11.12 1.24 -0.59
C THR A 36 10.42 0.89 0.70
N LEU A 37 9.47 -0.02 0.61
CA LEU A 37 8.68 -0.57 1.70
C LEU A 37 8.99 -2.07 1.81
N VAL A 38 9.40 -2.51 2.99
CA VAL A 38 9.63 -3.92 3.29
C VAL A 38 8.37 -4.45 3.99
N THR A 39 7.78 -5.46 3.37
CA THR A 39 6.64 -6.18 3.93
C THR A 39 7.12 -7.25 4.90
N LYS A 40 6.30 -7.61 5.89
CA LYS A 40 6.64 -8.68 6.85
C LYS A 40 6.87 -10.04 6.19
N CYS A 41 6.28 -10.26 5.02
CA CYS A 41 6.52 -11.43 4.18
C CYS A 41 7.89 -11.41 3.47
N GLY A 42 8.78 -10.46 3.79
CA GLY A 42 10.12 -10.34 3.21
C GLY A 42 10.16 -9.74 1.80
N LYS A 43 9.03 -9.32 1.24
CA LYS A 43 9.00 -8.67 -0.07
C LYS A 43 9.30 -7.18 0.07
N THR A 44 10.25 -6.71 -0.73
CA THR A 44 10.55 -5.28 -0.87
C THR A 44 9.76 -4.71 -2.04
N LEU A 45 9.00 -3.65 -1.79
CA LEU A 45 8.15 -3.00 -2.77
C LEU A 45 8.60 -1.54 -2.92
N ARG A 46 8.50 -0.98 -4.13
CA ARG A 46 8.87 0.41 -4.38
C ARG A 46 7.71 1.33 -4.04
N ILE A 47 8.00 2.40 -3.27
CA ILE A 47 7.05 3.46 -2.98
C ILE A 47 7.01 4.40 -4.19
N ALA A 48 5.81 4.67 -4.69
CA ALA A 48 5.56 5.68 -5.70
C ALA A 48 4.55 6.69 -5.16
N VAL A 49 4.54 7.91 -5.67
CA VAL A 49 3.54 8.91 -5.30
C VAL A 49 2.37 8.83 -6.29
N CYS A 50 1.14 8.91 -5.80
CA CYS A 50 -0.01 9.02 -6.65
C CYS A 50 -0.17 10.46 -7.14
N PRO A 51 -0.16 10.74 -8.46
CA PRO A 51 -0.23 12.11 -8.98
C PRO A 51 -1.58 12.79 -8.71
N TYR A 52 -2.64 12.02 -8.47
CA TYR A 52 -4.00 12.53 -8.23
C TYR A 52 -4.23 12.95 -6.77
N THR A 53 -3.66 12.22 -5.80
CA THR A 53 -3.92 12.43 -4.37
C THR A 53 -2.68 12.90 -3.59
N GLY A 54 -1.50 12.87 -4.19
CA GLY A 54 -0.22 13.14 -3.50
C GLY A 54 0.16 12.10 -2.45
N SER A 55 -0.62 11.02 -2.33
CA SER A 55 -0.40 9.96 -1.33
C SER A 55 0.64 8.95 -1.80
N GLU A 56 1.38 8.37 -0.87
CA GLU A 56 2.23 7.22 -1.18
C GLU A 56 1.38 6.02 -1.60
N LYS A 57 1.86 5.32 -2.62
CA LYS A 57 1.26 4.09 -3.14
C LYS A 57 2.32 3.03 -3.37
N VAL A 58 1.90 1.79 -3.19
CA VAL A 58 2.73 0.61 -3.39
C VAL A 58 1.99 -0.38 -4.28
N LYS A 59 2.73 -1.02 -5.18
CA LYS A 59 2.20 -2.04 -6.09
C LYS A 59 2.74 -3.43 -5.71
N PRO A 60 2.02 -4.22 -4.90
CA PRO A 60 2.50 -5.52 -4.40
C PRO A 60 2.79 -6.56 -5.49
N ARG A 61 2.15 -6.45 -6.66
CA ARG A 61 2.32 -7.38 -7.79
C ARG A 61 3.09 -6.77 -8.97
N GLY A 62 3.67 -5.59 -8.80
CA GLY A 62 4.37 -4.88 -9.88
C GLY A 62 3.44 -4.03 -10.75
N THR A 63 3.88 -3.71 -11.97
CA THR A 63 3.11 -2.89 -12.92
C THR A 63 2.52 -3.77 -14.01
N TYR A 64 1.29 -4.26 -13.79
CA TYR A 64 0.49 -4.96 -14.79
C TYR A 64 -0.89 -4.32 -14.92
N SER A 65 -1.59 -4.64 -16.00
CA SER A 65 -2.98 -4.21 -16.20
C SER A 65 -3.84 -4.71 -15.04
N MET A 66 -4.67 -3.82 -14.45
CA MET A 66 -5.50 -4.10 -13.27
C MET A 66 -4.74 -4.55 -12.02
N CYS A 67 -3.45 -4.19 -11.90
CA CYS A 67 -2.71 -4.51 -10.69
C CYS A 67 -3.32 -3.81 -9.46
N PRO A 68 -3.42 -4.54 -8.34
CA PRO A 68 -3.85 -3.97 -7.08
C PRO A 68 -2.84 -2.93 -6.61
N VAL A 69 -3.34 -1.75 -6.25
CA VAL A 69 -2.55 -0.64 -5.74
C VAL A 69 -2.98 -0.39 -4.31
N ILE A 70 -2.02 -0.34 -3.40
CA ILE A 70 -2.25 0.01 -1.99
C ILE A 70 -1.87 1.47 -1.82
N PHE A 71 -2.75 2.23 -1.19
CA PHE A 71 -2.54 3.64 -0.89
C PHE A 71 -2.38 3.83 0.61
N ALA A 72 -1.52 4.76 1.01
CA ALA A 72 -1.33 5.12 2.42
C ALA A 72 -2.55 5.82 3.04
N ASN A 73 -3.55 6.24 2.24
CA ASN A 73 -4.77 6.86 2.76
C ASN A 73 -5.85 5.84 3.20
N GLN A 74 -5.62 4.53 3.00
CA GLN A 74 -6.53 3.47 3.45
C GLN A 74 -5.81 2.47 4.37
N PRO A 75 -5.41 2.89 5.59
CA PRO A 75 -5.08 1.92 6.63
C PRO A 75 -6.32 1.07 6.93
N THR A 76 -6.14 -0.23 7.13
CA THR A 76 -7.23 -1.07 7.69
C THR A 76 -7.66 -0.46 9.01
N PRO A 77 -8.97 -0.26 9.28
CA PRO A 77 -9.39 0.07 10.62
C PRO A 77 -8.97 -1.12 11.48
N VAL A 78 -8.01 -0.88 12.38
CA VAL A 78 -7.83 -1.73 13.56
C VAL A 78 -9.16 -1.64 14.31
N THR A 79 -10.02 -2.63 14.11
CA THR A 79 -11.21 -2.80 14.93
C THR A 79 -10.72 -2.99 16.35
N ALA A 80 -10.86 -1.93 17.16
CA ALA A 80 -10.79 -2.00 18.61
C ALA A 80 -11.97 -2.80 19.15
#